data_AF-A0A3P1BCG9-F1
#
_entry.id   AF-A0A3P1BCG9-F1
#
_cell.length_a   1.000
_cell.length_b   1.000
_cell.length_c   1.000
_cell.angle_alpha   90.00
_cell.angle_beta   90.00
_cell.angle_gamma   90.00
#
_symmetry.space_group_name_H-M   'P 1'
#
loop_
_entity.id
_entity.type
_entity.pdbx_description
1 polymer ?
#
loop_
_entity_poly.entity_id
_entity_poly.type
_entity_poly.pdbx_seq_one_letter_code
_entity_poly.pdbx_strand_id
1 'polypeptide(L)'
;MAKVYMYVVDRDFGFAPNPFHGFCTLATCKPRIRNVAAPDDWVIGMGGKKLKATGRCVFAMKVTHVVTYNEYWTNPDYNDKKPIPNGSKRIMLGDNIYSQQENNQWKQAHSHHSYPDGSTNIHNLTRDTKSNKVLISKHFYYFGRAAPIVPDLLLARLGFRNAIGHRTFPLAEAREMLSWLDQEFLYQQNQLIANPFNFDKGITHYSVENNRITVIK
;
A
#
# COMPACT_ATOMS: atom_id res chain seq x y z
N MET A 1 -6.64 -21.50 -5.15
CA MET A 1 -5.35 -21.56 -4.45
C MET A 1 -4.84 -20.15 -4.23
N ALA A 2 -4.30 -19.87 -3.05
CA ALA A 2 -3.74 -18.56 -2.71
C ALA A 2 -2.52 -18.22 -3.59
N LYS A 3 -2.25 -16.93 -3.72
CA LYS A 3 -1.22 -16.34 -4.59
C LYS A 3 -0.40 -15.31 -3.84
N VAL A 4 0.80 -15.05 -4.36
CA VAL A 4 1.67 -13.97 -3.89
C VAL A 4 1.85 -12.96 -5.01
N TYR A 5 1.43 -11.72 -4.75
CA TYR A 5 1.58 -10.58 -5.64
C TYR A 5 2.78 -9.75 -5.21
N MET A 6 3.84 -9.74 -6.01
CA MET A 6 5.04 -8.94 -5.73
C MET A 6 5.13 -7.75 -6.68
N TYR A 7 5.39 -6.55 -6.18
CA TYR A 7 5.57 -5.38 -7.03
C TYR A 7 6.65 -4.44 -6.51
N VAL A 8 7.12 -3.55 -7.39
CA VAL A 8 8.14 -2.55 -7.05
C VAL A 8 7.51 -1.30 -6.44
N VAL A 9 7.97 -0.94 -5.24
CA VAL A 9 7.62 0.27 -4.50
C VAL A 9 8.58 1.38 -4.93
N ASP A 10 8.09 2.29 -5.77
CA ASP A 10 8.86 3.46 -6.20
C ASP A 10 8.84 4.61 -5.19
N ARG A 11 7.78 4.67 -4.38
CA ARG A 11 7.54 5.70 -3.38
C ARG A 11 6.84 5.05 -2.21
N ASP A 12 7.32 5.40 -1.02
CA ASP A 12 6.84 4.82 0.22
C ASP A 12 6.61 5.94 1.23
N PHE A 13 5.45 6.59 1.12
CA PHE A 13 5.04 7.63 2.06
C PHE A 13 4.33 7.06 3.29
N GLY A 14 3.90 5.80 3.26
CA GLY A 14 2.92 5.25 4.19
C GLY A 14 1.47 5.58 3.82
N PHE A 15 1.22 5.99 2.57
CA PHE A 15 -0.13 6.23 2.05
C PHE A 15 -0.77 4.94 1.50
N ALA A 16 -0.19 4.24 0.53
CA ALA A 16 -0.74 2.98 0.02
C ALA A 16 0.39 2.08 -0.48
N PRO A 17 0.86 1.10 0.32
CA PRO A 17 0.23 0.63 1.55
C PRO A 17 0.25 1.63 2.72
N ASN A 18 -0.79 1.62 3.57
CA ASN A 18 -0.87 2.38 4.82
C ASN A 18 -0.71 1.42 6.01
N PRO A 19 0.41 1.45 6.76
CA PRO A 19 0.69 0.53 7.86
C PRO A 19 0.26 1.03 9.24
N PHE A 20 -0.35 2.22 9.33
CA PHE A 20 -0.63 2.86 10.60
C PHE A 20 -1.86 2.25 11.29
N HIS A 21 -2.05 2.53 12.57
CA HIS A 21 -3.25 2.14 13.33
C HIS A 21 -3.45 0.62 13.51
N GLY A 22 -2.36 -0.16 13.54
CA GLY A 22 -2.39 -1.58 13.93
C GLY A 22 -2.82 -2.57 12.84
N PHE A 23 -3.11 -2.10 11.62
CA PHE A 23 -3.38 -2.94 10.46
C PHE A 23 -2.88 -2.28 9.18
N CYS A 24 -2.49 -3.08 8.19
CA CYS A 24 -1.99 -2.60 6.91
C CYS A 24 -3.10 -2.63 5.86
N THR A 25 -3.21 -1.56 5.08
CA THR A 25 -4.20 -1.44 4.00
C THR A 25 -3.54 -1.13 2.66
N LEU A 26 -4.19 -1.58 1.59
CA LEU A 26 -3.91 -1.13 0.22
C LEU A 26 -5.25 -0.68 -0.38
N ALA A 27 -5.60 0.59 -0.19
CA ALA A 27 -6.88 1.13 -0.63
C ALA A 27 -6.86 1.74 -2.03
N THR A 28 -5.79 2.43 -2.44
CA THR A 28 -5.79 3.27 -3.66
C THR A 28 -4.87 2.73 -4.76
N CYS A 29 -3.58 2.60 -4.47
CA CYS A 29 -2.59 2.13 -5.43
C CYS A 29 -2.87 0.70 -5.93
N LYS A 30 -2.23 0.33 -7.06
CA LYS A 30 -2.22 -1.04 -7.62
C LYS A 30 -3.63 -1.65 -7.85
N PRO A 31 -4.55 -0.97 -8.56
CA PRO A 31 -5.92 -1.47 -8.79
C PRO A 31 -5.96 -2.87 -9.44
N ARG A 32 -4.98 -3.21 -10.28
CA ARG A 32 -4.88 -4.54 -10.89
C ARG A 32 -4.70 -5.66 -9.86
N ILE A 33 -3.94 -5.44 -8.78
CA ILE A 33 -3.81 -6.40 -7.68
C ILE A 33 -5.10 -6.39 -6.85
N ARG A 34 -5.58 -5.19 -6.46
CA ARG A 34 -6.80 -5.05 -5.64
C ARG A 34 -8.02 -5.72 -6.26
N ASN A 35 -8.16 -5.71 -7.58
CA ASN A 35 -9.27 -6.37 -8.28
C ASN A 35 -9.29 -7.90 -8.14
N VAL A 36 -8.13 -8.54 -8.06
CA VAL A 36 -8.01 -10.00 -8.15
C VAL A 36 -7.60 -10.67 -6.84
N ALA A 37 -6.94 -9.95 -5.94
CA ALA A 37 -6.54 -10.49 -4.65
C ALA A 37 -7.76 -10.82 -3.79
N ALA A 38 -7.67 -11.92 -3.07
CA ALA A 38 -8.69 -12.45 -2.17
C ALA A 38 -8.05 -12.70 -0.78
N PRO A 39 -8.87 -12.97 0.26
CA PRO A 39 -8.35 -13.47 1.53
C PRO A 39 -7.38 -14.64 1.33
N ASP A 40 -6.35 -14.70 2.18
CA ASP A 40 -5.21 -15.60 2.14
C ASP A 40 -4.14 -15.36 1.06
N ASP A 41 -4.38 -14.47 0.09
CA ASP A 41 -3.33 -14.01 -0.81
C ASP A 41 -2.32 -13.11 -0.08
N TRP A 42 -1.09 -13.05 -0.57
CA TRP A 42 -0.06 -12.14 -0.08
C TRP A 42 0.23 -11.02 -1.07
N VAL A 43 0.50 -9.83 -0.55
CA VAL A 43 1.02 -8.70 -1.32
C VAL A 43 2.36 -8.27 -0.73
N ILE A 44 3.41 -8.28 -1.54
CA ILE A 44 4.77 -7.94 -1.15
C ILE A 44 5.28 -6.75 -1.98
N GLY A 45 5.73 -5.70 -1.28
CA GLY A 45 6.37 -4.55 -1.89
C GLY A 45 7.89 -4.65 -1.81
N MET A 46 8.53 -4.78 -2.96
CA MET A 46 9.98 -4.77 -3.10
C MET A 46 10.47 -3.35 -3.39
N GLY A 47 11.55 -2.91 -2.76
CA GLY A 47 12.10 -1.58 -2.97
C GLY A 47 12.57 -1.36 -4.40
N GLY A 48 12.26 -0.20 -4.97
CA GLY A 48 12.70 0.21 -6.30
C GLY A 48 13.98 1.05 -6.30
N LYS A 49 14.48 1.34 -7.51
CA LYS A 49 15.65 2.21 -7.72
C LYS A 49 15.48 3.60 -7.12
N LYS A 50 14.26 4.17 -7.20
CA LYS A 50 13.96 5.51 -6.67
C LYS A 50 14.09 5.60 -5.15
N LEU A 51 13.87 4.49 -4.45
CA LEU A 51 14.09 4.38 -3.00
C LEU A 51 15.54 4.03 -2.64
N LYS A 52 16.39 3.74 -3.63
CA LYS A 52 17.72 3.13 -3.44
C LYS A 52 17.64 1.84 -2.60
N ALA A 53 16.59 1.05 -2.82
CA ALA A 53 16.25 -0.12 -2.00
C ALA A 53 15.98 -1.37 -2.85
N THR A 54 16.56 -1.45 -4.06
CA THR A 54 16.48 -2.63 -4.92
C THR A 54 16.89 -3.90 -4.15
N GLY A 55 16.09 -4.95 -4.23
CA GLY A 55 16.34 -6.22 -3.53
C GLY A 55 15.86 -6.23 -2.07
N ARG A 56 15.36 -5.11 -1.54
CA ARG A 56 14.88 -5.03 -0.15
C ARG A 56 13.36 -5.20 -0.06
N CYS A 57 12.88 -5.89 0.96
CA CYS A 57 11.44 -6.03 1.22
C CYS A 57 10.96 -4.81 2.04
N VAL A 58 10.14 -3.94 1.44
CA VAL A 58 9.59 -2.76 2.13
C VAL A 58 8.44 -3.16 3.03
N PHE A 59 7.56 -4.03 2.53
CA PHE A 59 6.46 -4.59 3.29
C PHE A 59 5.99 -5.92 2.69
N ALA A 60 5.32 -6.73 3.49
CA ALA A 60 4.57 -7.91 3.08
C ALA A 60 3.27 -7.97 3.88
N MET A 61 2.14 -8.25 3.24
CA MET A 61 0.86 -8.36 3.95
C MET A 61 0.06 -9.54 3.42
N LYS A 62 -0.44 -10.38 4.32
CA LYS A 62 -1.46 -11.37 4.00
C LYS A 62 -2.82 -10.67 3.99
N VAL A 63 -3.56 -10.79 2.90
CA VAL A 63 -4.91 -10.24 2.81
C VAL A 63 -5.80 -11.02 3.77
N THR A 64 -6.31 -10.33 4.79
CA THR A 64 -7.21 -10.90 5.78
C THR A 64 -8.67 -10.61 5.44
N HIS A 65 -8.94 -9.42 4.90
CA HIS A 65 -10.26 -8.98 4.50
C HIS A 65 -10.17 -8.18 3.21
N VAL A 66 -11.24 -8.23 2.43
CA VAL A 66 -11.45 -7.38 1.26
C VAL A 66 -12.79 -6.69 1.44
N VAL A 67 -12.78 -5.36 1.40
CA VAL A 67 -13.99 -4.54 1.53
C VAL A 67 -14.11 -3.59 0.34
N THR A 68 -15.29 -3.02 0.12
CA THR A 68 -15.50 -1.96 -0.85
C THR A 68 -15.03 -0.61 -0.32
N TYR A 69 -14.87 0.40 -1.18
CA TYR A 69 -14.60 1.76 -0.70
C TYR A 69 -15.70 2.29 0.21
N ASN A 70 -16.97 1.98 -0.06
CA ASN A 70 -18.07 2.45 0.78
C ASN A 70 -18.08 1.77 2.15
N GLU A 71 -17.88 0.46 2.23
CA GLU A 71 -17.71 -0.24 3.51
C GLU A 71 -16.49 0.28 4.27
N TYR A 72 -15.38 0.56 3.56
CA TYR A 72 -14.19 1.14 4.17
C TYR A 72 -14.47 2.54 4.72
N TRP A 73 -15.23 3.36 3.99
CA TRP A 73 -15.55 4.74 4.37
C TRP A 73 -16.56 4.82 5.52
N THR A 74 -17.56 3.95 5.58
CA THR A 74 -18.66 4.05 6.56
C THR A 74 -18.39 3.29 7.85
N ASN A 75 -17.54 2.25 7.82
CA ASN A 75 -17.27 1.44 9.00
C ASN A 75 -16.40 2.21 10.03
N PRO A 76 -16.86 2.37 11.29
CA PRO A 76 -16.11 3.05 12.34
C PRO A 76 -14.71 2.47 12.62
N ASP A 77 -14.50 1.17 12.41
CA ASP A 77 -13.21 0.50 12.62
C ASP A 77 -12.09 1.05 11.73
N TYR A 78 -12.44 1.77 10.66
CA TYR A 78 -11.51 2.34 9.69
C TYR A 78 -11.48 3.87 9.71
N ASN A 79 -12.08 4.51 10.72
CA ASN A 79 -12.09 5.98 10.84
C ASN A 79 -10.68 6.56 10.94
N ASP A 80 -9.79 5.89 11.66
CA ASP A 80 -8.38 6.27 11.81
C ASP A 80 -7.60 6.29 10.48
N LYS A 81 -8.15 5.64 9.45
CA LYS A 81 -7.56 5.62 8.11
C LYS A 81 -8.03 6.78 7.24
N LYS A 82 -8.93 7.63 7.71
CA LYS A 82 -9.35 8.84 7.00
C LYS A 82 -8.36 9.97 7.26
N PRO A 83 -7.92 10.70 6.22
CA PRO A 83 -7.04 11.82 6.42
C PRO A 83 -7.76 12.98 7.06
N ILE A 84 -7.10 13.61 8.04
CA ILE A 84 -7.55 14.85 8.67
C ILE A 84 -6.53 15.94 8.30
N PRO A 85 -6.96 17.02 7.63
CA PRO A 85 -6.09 18.17 7.37
C PRO A 85 -5.48 18.71 8.67
N ASN A 86 -4.21 19.10 8.63
CA ASN A 86 -3.45 19.58 9.79
C ASN A 86 -3.30 18.57 10.95
N GLY A 87 -3.60 17.28 10.72
CA GLY A 87 -3.29 16.21 11.66
C GLY A 87 -1.80 15.87 11.72
N SER A 88 -1.43 14.85 12.49
CA SER A 88 -0.07 14.29 12.42
C SER A 88 0.20 13.73 11.01
N LYS A 89 1.48 13.59 10.62
CA LYS A 89 1.83 12.99 9.31
C LYS A 89 1.14 11.64 9.07
N ARG A 90 1.04 10.79 10.11
CA ARG A 90 0.37 9.49 10.02
C ARG A 90 -1.11 9.63 9.67
N ILE A 91 -1.79 10.56 10.33
CA ILE A 91 -3.21 10.85 10.10
C ILE A 91 -3.40 11.44 8.70
N MET A 92 -2.61 12.45 8.30
CA MET A 92 -2.71 13.06 6.97
C MET A 92 -2.48 12.07 5.81
N LEU A 93 -1.78 10.96 6.07
CA LEU A 93 -1.51 9.90 5.10
C LEU A 93 -2.57 8.78 5.10
N GLY A 94 -3.71 8.98 5.76
CA GLY A 94 -4.84 8.05 5.69
C GLY A 94 -5.28 7.77 4.25
N ASP A 95 -5.44 6.49 3.89
CA ASP A 95 -5.80 6.03 2.55
C ASP A 95 -7.30 5.77 2.35
N ASN A 96 -8.11 6.00 3.38
CA ASN A 96 -9.56 6.00 3.30
C ASN A 96 -10.05 7.35 2.76
N ILE A 97 -9.96 7.52 1.44
CA ILE A 97 -10.15 8.82 0.78
C ILE A 97 -11.26 8.86 -0.27
N TYR A 98 -11.88 7.73 -0.59
CA TYR A 98 -12.90 7.64 -1.60
C TYR A 98 -14.19 7.08 -1.01
N SER A 99 -15.30 7.69 -1.39
CA SER A 99 -16.66 7.20 -1.12
C SER A 99 -17.54 7.49 -2.33
N GLN A 100 -18.43 6.58 -2.65
CA GLN A 100 -19.42 6.76 -3.70
C GLN A 100 -20.76 7.20 -3.09
N GLN A 101 -21.29 8.31 -3.59
CA GLN A 101 -22.60 8.84 -3.21
C GLN A 101 -23.74 8.03 -3.85
N GLU A 102 -24.98 8.24 -3.39
CA GLU A 102 -26.18 7.54 -3.89
C GLU A 102 -26.40 7.71 -5.40
N ASN A 103 -25.99 8.85 -5.95
CA ASN A 103 -26.06 9.14 -7.39
C ASN A 103 -24.89 8.54 -8.20
N ASN A 104 -24.13 7.60 -7.63
CA ASN A 104 -22.92 6.98 -8.17
C ASN A 104 -21.73 7.93 -8.39
N GLN A 105 -21.78 9.18 -7.92
CA GLN A 105 -20.64 10.10 -8.00
C GLN A 105 -19.61 9.78 -6.93
N TRP A 106 -18.34 9.83 -7.32
CA TRP A 106 -17.24 9.67 -6.39
C TRP A 106 -16.92 10.98 -5.67
N LYS A 107 -16.74 10.90 -4.36
CA LYS A 107 -16.15 11.95 -3.54
C LYS A 107 -14.73 11.56 -3.16
N GLN A 108 -13.80 12.52 -3.26
CA GLN A 108 -12.43 12.38 -2.78
C GLN A 108 -12.22 13.27 -1.54
N ALA A 109 -11.59 12.75 -0.50
CA ALA A 109 -11.18 13.51 0.67
C ALA A 109 -9.86 14.28 0.42
N HIS A 110 -9.67 15.41 1.12
CA HIS A 110 -8.42 16.15 1.13
C HIS A 110 -7.30 15.25 1.69
N SER A 111 -6.38 14.86 0.82
CA SER A 111 -5.42 13.78 1.03
C SER A 111 -4.20 13.87 0.12
N HIS A 112 -3.25 12.94 0.31
CA HIS A 112 -2.08 12.76 -0.56
C HIS A 112 -2.43 12.61 -2.05
N HIS A 113 -3.62 12.14 -2.40
CA HIS A 113 -4.06 11.95 -3.79
C HIS A 113 -5.04 13.03 -4.29
N SER A 114 -5.34 14.05 -3.48
CA SER A 114 -6.07 15.27 -3.91
C SER A 114 -5.11 16.35 -4.39
N TYR A 115 -5.61 17.46 -4.95
CA TYR A 115 -4.80 18.68 -5.13
C TYR A 115 -4.50 19.37 -3.78
N PRO A 116 -3.50 20.27 -3.72
CA PRO A 116 -3.11 20.94 -2.47
C PRO A 116 -4.20 21.75 -1.77
N ASP A 117 -5.22 22.21 -2.52
CA ASP A 117 -6.39 22.91 -1.99
C ASP A 117 -7.51 21.94 -1.51
N GLY A 118 -7.26 20.63 -1.60
CA GLY A 118 -8.22 19.58 -1.28
C GLY A 118 -9.20 19.27 -2.40
N SER A 119 -9.14 19.95 -3.55
CA SER A 119 -9.99 19.64 -4.70
C SER A 119 -9.63 18.28 -5.32
N THR A 120 -10.63 17.66 -5.97
CA THR A 120 -10.48 16.33 -6.56
C THR A 120 -9.40 16.31 -7.65
N ASN A 121 -8.41 15.43 -7.52
CA ASN A 121 -7.52 15.10 -8.62
C ASN A 121 -8.15 14.01 -9.49
N ILE A 122 -8.73 14.42 -10.62
CA ILE A 122 -9.48 13.52 -11.51
C ILE A 122 -8.64 12.36 -12.06
N HIS A 123 -7.33 12.56 -12.26
CA HIS A 123 -6.44 11.51 -12.77
C HIS A 123 -6.18 10.43 -11.72
N ASN A 124 -5.96 10.83 -10.47
CA ASN A 124 -5.84 9.88 -9.37
C ASN A 124 -7.16 9.18 -9.10
N LEU A 125 -8.27 9.93 -9.02
CA LEU A 125 -9.60 9.36 -8.84
C LEU A 125 -9.87 8.28 -9.90
N THR A 126 -9.75 8.63 -11.18
CA THR A 126 -10.00 7.71 -12.30
C THR A 126 -9.10 6.48 -12.24
N ARG A 127 -7.87 6.60 -11.77
CA ARG A 127 -6.96 5.45 -11.65
C ARG A 127 -7.29 4.57 -10.46
N ASP A 128 -7.51 5.17 -9.30
CA ASP A 128 -7.72 4.46 -8.05
C ASP A 128 -9.11 3.82 -8.00
N THR A 129 -10.11 4.36 -8.70
CA THR A 129 -11.46 3.77 -8.76
C THR A 129 -11.63 2.74 -9.88
N LYS A 130 -10.58 2.38 -10.63
CA LYS A 130 -10.55 1.16 -11.48
C LYS A 130 -10.70 -0.14 -10.69
N SER A 131 -10.69 -0.03 -9.36
CA SER A 131 -11.05 -1.10 -8.44
C SER A 131 -11.89 -0.50 -7.34
N ASN A 132 -12.99 -1.17 -6.98
CA ASN A 132 -13.76 -0.83 -5.78
C ASN A 132 -13.24 -1.57 -4.52
N LYS A 133 -12.17 -2.37 -4.62
CA LYS A 133 -11.70 -3.22 -3.52
C LYS A 133 -10.59 -2.54 -2.72
N VAL A 134 -10.70 -2.58 -1.40
CA VAL A 134 -9.67 -2.23 -0.43
C VAL A 134 -9.18 -3.52 0.21
N LEU A 135 -7.86 -3.76 0.17
CA LEU A 135 -7.26 -4.93 0.81
C LEU A 135 -6.84 -4.56 2.23
N ILE A 136 -7.25 -5.37 3.21
CA ILE A 136 -6.98 -5.15 4.63
C ILE A 136 -6.19 -6.34 5.19
N SER A 137 -5.17 -6.05 5.99
CA SER A 137 -4.33 -7.03 6.62
C SER A 137 -4.13 -6.77 8.10
N LYS A 138 -4.56 -7.74 8.92
CA LYS A 138 -4.17 -7.90 10.33
C LYS A 138 -3.00 -8.88 10.51
N HIS A 139 -2.29 -9.18 9.41
CA HIS A 139 -1.12 -10.05 9.38
C HIS A 139 -0.13 -9.47 8.36
N PHE A 140 0.68 -8.53 8.80
CA PHE A 140 1.62 -7.81 7.93
C PHE A 140 2.99 -7.60 8.58
N TYR A 141 3.98 -7.40 7.73
CA TYR A 141 5.31 -6.92 8.05
C TYR A 141 5.51 -5.60 7.33
N TYR A 142 5.81 -4.53 8.05
CA TYR A 142 6.13 -3.24 7.44
C TYR A 142 7.46 -2.73 7.97
N PHE A 143 8.46 -2.79 7.10
CA PHE A 143 9.84 -2.49 7.47
C PHE A 143 10.23 -1.05 7.20
N GLY A 144 9.60 -0.38 6.21
CA GLY A 144 9.94 0.99 5.84
C GLY A 144 11.44 1.13 5.56
N ARG A 145 12.08 2.17 6.13
CA ARG A 145 13.55 2.40 5.99
C ARG A 145 14.43 1.26 6.50
N ALA A 146 13.91 0.40 7.37
CA ALA A 146 14.63 -0.78 7.87
C ALA A 146 14.43 -2.02 6.96
N ALA A 147 13.82 -1.86 5.78
CA ALA A 147 13.57 -2.92 4.80
C ALA A 147 14.74 -3.92 4.72
N PRO A 148 14.59 -5.20 5.10
CA PRO A 148 15.67 -6.17 5.01
C PRO A 148 16.02 -6.49 3.56
N ILE A 149 17.29 -6.85 3.31
CA ILE A 149 17.70 -7.41 2.01
C ILE A 149 17.11 -8.81 1.91
N VAL A 150 16.37 -9.09 0.84
CA VAL A 150 15.91 -10.45 0.56
C VAL A 150 17.07 -11.25 0.01
N PRO A 151 17.37 -12.46 0.53
CA PRO A 151 18.41 -13.31 -0.03
C PRO A 151 18.26 -13.50 -1.54
N ASP A 152 19.33 -13.24 -2.30
CA ASP A 152 19.31 -13.29 -3.77
C ASP A 152 18.85 -14.65 -4.31
N LEU A 153 19.21 -15.74 -3.62
CA LEU A 153 18.81 -17.09 -3.97
C LEU A 153 17.28 -17.27 -3.92
N LEU A 154 16.58 -16.65 -2.96
CA LEU A 154 15.12 -16.71 -2.87
C LEU A 154 14.47 -15.98 -4.05
N LEU A 155 14.99 -14.79 -4.40
CA LEU A 155 14.50 -14.03 -5.55
C LEU A 155 14.76 -14.77 -6.86
N ALA A 156 15.93 -15.39 -7.00
CA ALA A 156 16.30 -16.17 -8.18
C ALA A 156 15.42 -17.41 -8.35
N ARG A 157 15.20 -18.19 -7.27
CA ARG A 157 14.33 -19.37 -7.28
C ARG A 157 12.88 -19.03 -7.63
N LEU A 158 12.36 -17.95 -7.06
CA LEU A 158 11.02 -17.46 -7.37
C LEU A 158 10.92 -16.86 -8.79
N GLY A 159 12.05 -16.57 -9.44
CA GLY A 159 12.08 -15.88 -10.73
C GLY A 159 11.64 -14.41 -10.65
N PHE A 160 11.73 -13.79 -9.47
CA PHE A 160 11.33 -12.39 -9.30
C PHE A 160 12.32 -11.45 -10.01
N ARG A 161 11.78 -10.50 -10.77
CA ARG A 161 12.55 -9.42 -11.40
C ARG A 161 11.99 -8.06 -10.98
N ASN A 162 12.88 -7.17 -10.56
CA ASN A 162 12.53 -5.80 -10.16
C ASN A 162 12.23 -4.97 -11.42
N ALA A 163 10.97 -4.99 -11.84
CA ALA A 163 10.49 -4.35 -13.07
C ALA A 163 9.06 -3.82 -12.90
N ILE A 164 8.63 -2.99 -13.85
CA ILE A 164 7.31 -2.35 -13.85
C ILE A 164 6.20 -3.42 -13.81
N GLY A 165 5.11 -3.06 -13.11
CA GLY A 165 3.95 -3.91 -12.90
C GLY A 165 4.06 -4.72 -11.61
N HIS A 166 3.39 -5.87 -11.60
CA HIS A 166 3.50 -6.86 -10.55
C HIS A 166 3.85 -8.22 -11.15
N ARG A 167 4.30 -9.14 -10.30
CA ARG A 167 4.48 -10.55 -10.58
C ARG A 167 3.55 -11.32 -9.66
N THR A 168 3.05 -12.44 -10.16
CA THR A 168 2.09 -13.28 -9.44
C THR A 168 2.65 -14.68 -9.41
N PHE A 169 2.76 -15.23 -8.21
CA PHE A 169 3.28 -16.57 -7.98
C PHE A 169 2.22 -17.40 -7.25
N PRO A 170 2.07 -18.69 -7.57
CA PRO A 170 1.35 -19.62 -6.70
C PRO A 170 1.96 -19.60 -5.30
N LEU A 171 1.13 -19.72 -4.25
CA LEU A 171 1.62 -19.74 -2.87
C LEU A 171 2.68 -20.83 -2.63
N ALA A 172 2.53 -21.99 -3.27
CA ALA A 172 3.46 -23.10 -3.16
C ALA A 172 4.88 -22.75 -3.63
N GLU A 173 5.00 -21.97 -4.72
CA GLU A 173 6.29 -21.53 -5.26
C GLU A 173 6.93 -20.43 -4.40
N ALA A 174 6.10 -19.59 -3.76
CA ALA A 174 6.56 -18.51 -2.89
C ALA A 174 6.80 -18.95 -1.43
N ARG A 175 6.67 -20.23 -1.11
CA ARG A 175 6.72 -20.74 0.26
C ARG A 175 8.02 -20.40 0.98
N GLU A 176 9.17 -20.52 0.31
CA GLU A 176 10.47 -20.18 0.92
C GLU A 176 10.58 -18.69 1.27
N MET A 177 10.04 -17.81 0.44
CA MET A 177 9.99 -16.36 0.70
C MET A 177 9.13 -16.03 1.93
N LEU A 178 7.99 -16.70 2.08
CA LEU A 178 7.11 -16.50 3.24
C LEU A 178 7.70 -17.11 4.52
N SER A 179 8.30 -18.30 4.43
CA SER A 179 9.01 -18.91 5.55
C SER A 179 10.15 -18.01 6.05
N TRP A 180 10.90 -17.38 5.14
CA TRP A 180 11.94 -16.41 5.50
C TRP A 180 11.36 -15.21 6.26
N LEU A 181 10.22 -14.66 5.81
CA LEU A 181 9.56 -13.57 6.52
C LEU A 181 9.15 -13.97 7.93
N ASP A 182 8.51 -15.13 8.07
CA ASP A 182 8.03 -15.62 9.36
C ASP A 182 9.18 -15.98 10.30
N GLN A 183 10.23 -16.65 9.82
CA GLN A 183 11.36 -17.08 10.66
C GLN A 183 12.19 -15.90 11.18
N GLU A 184 12.50 -14.94 10.31
CA GLU A 184 13.38 -13.82 10.66
C GLU A 184 12.63 -12.69 11.38
N PHE A 185 11.33 -12.53 11.12
CA PHE A 185 10.60 -11.33 11.52
C PHE A 185 9.30 -11.61 12.28
N LEU A 186 9.05 -12.83 12.80
CA LEU A 186 7.83 -13.17 13.54
C LEU A 186 7.44 -12.12 14.59
N TYR A 187 8.40 -11.69 15.41
CA TYR A 187 8.17 -10.73 16.50
C TYR A 187 7.92 -9.29 16.03
N GLN A 188 8.13 -9.03 14.74
CA GLN A 188 7.91 -7.75 14.06
C GLN A 188 6.55 -7.70 13.35
N GLN A 189 5.78 -8.79 13.39
CA GLN A 189 4.46 -8.87 12.78
C GLN A 189 3.53 -7.79 13.36
N ASN A 190 2.75 -7.15 12.49
CA ASN A 190 1.80 -6.09 12.76
C ASN A 190 2.39 -4.80 13.36
N GLN A 191 3.71 -4.63 13.27
CA GLN A 191 4.41 -3.45 13.75
C GLN A 191 4.97 -2.62 12.60
N LEU A 192 5.09 -1.31 12.87
CA LEU A 192 5.84 -0.39 12.03
C LEU A 192 7.29 -0.35 12.52
N ILE A 193 8.19 -1.07 11.85
CA ILE A 193 9.57 -1.25 12.30
C ILE A 193 10.42 0.01 12.11
N ALA A 194 10.22 0.70 10.99
CA ALA A 194 10.77 2.03 10.78
C ALA A 194 9.81 2.88 9.95
N ASN A 195 10.03 4.18 9.95
CA ASN A 195 9.25 5.10 9.13
C ASN A 195 9.31 4.70 7.64
N PRO A 196 8.22 4.94 6.87
CA PRO A 196 8.25 4.83 5.41
C PRO A 196 9.42 5.61 4.81
N PHE A 197 9.99 5.17 3.67
CA PHE A 197 11.18 5.81 3.08
C PHE A 197 10.99 7.32 2.85
N ASN A 198 9.81 7.72 2.39
CA ASN A 198 9.45 9.09 2.05
C ASN A 198 8.59 9.79 3.11
N PHE A 199 8.49 9.23 4.32
CA PHE A 199 7.62 9.76 5.39
C PHE A 199 7.90 11.22 5.74
N ASP A 200 9.14 11.67 5.65
CA ASP A 200 9.50 13.08 5.93
C ASP A 200 8.79 14.06 5.00
N LYS A 201 8.45 13.60 3.79
CA LYS A 201 7.68 14.30 2.75
C LYS A 201 6.19 13.96 2.78
N GLY A 202 5.66 13.52 3.93
CA GLY A 202 4.25 13.09 4.07
C GLY A 202 3.21 14.21 3.88
N ILE A 203 3.61 15.48 3.95
CA ILE A 203 2.73 16.67 3.72
C ILE A 203 2.58 17.03 2.24
N THR A 204 2.76 16.07 1.34
CA THR A 204 2.79 16.34 -0.08
C THR A 204 1.62 15.71 -0.81
N HIS A 205 1.33 16.22 -1.99
CA HIS A 205 0.28 15.75 -2.88
C HIS A 205 0.92 15.12 -4.11
N TYR A 206 0.41 13.96 -4.51
CA TYR A 206 0.87 13.21 -5.67
C TYR A 206 -0.14 13.30 -6.80
N SER A 207 0.34 13.43 -8.04
CA SER A 207 -0.51 13.28 -9.23
C SER A 207 0.06 12.20 -10.14
N VAL A 208 -0.77 11.22 -10.52
CA VAL A 208 -0.38 10.20 -11.49
C VAL A 208 -0.19 10.75 -12.90
N GLU A 209 -0.90 11.83 -13.25
CA GLU A 209 -0.87 12.44 -14.59
C GLU A 209 0.57 12.77 -15.03
N ASN A 210 1.32 13.43 -14.15
CA ASN A 210 2.66 13.93 -14.42
C ASN A 210 3.73 13.30 -13.49
N ASN A 211 3.33 12.34 -12.66
CA ASN A 211 4.19 11.67 -11.68
C ASN A 211 4.89 12.67 -10.72
N ARG A 212 4.27 13.83 -10.42
CA ARG A 212 4.86 14.89 -9.57
C ARG A 212 4.42 14.80 -8.12
N ILE A 213 5.21 15.45 -7.27
CA ILE A 213 4.94 15.70 -5.85
C ILE A 213 4.85 17.21 -5.69
N THR A 214 3.75 17.70 -5.16
CA THR A 214 3.56 19.12 -4.83
C THR A 214 3.42 19.30 -3.33
N VAL A 215 3.86 20.46 -2.82
CA VAL A 215 3.72 20.85 -1.42
C VAL A 215 2.82 22.08 -1.38
N ILE A 216 2.05 22.22 -0.32
CA ILE A 216 1.38 23.50 -0.01
C ILE A 216 2.51 24.53 0.23
N LYS A 217 2.49 25.63 -0.53
CA LYS A 217 3.39 26.77 -0.30
C LYS A 217 2.92 27.58 0.90
#